data_AF-A0A1E7X7A6-F1
#
_entry.id   AF-A0A1E7X7A6-F1
#
_cell.length_a   1.000
_cell.length_b   1.000
_cell.length_c   1.000
_cell.angle_alpha   90.00
_cell.angle_beta   90.00
_cell.angle_gamma   90.00
#
_symmetry.space_group_name_H-M   'P 1'
#
loop_
_entity.id
_entity.type
_entity.pdbx_description
1 polymer ?
#
loop_
_entity_poly.entity_id
_entity_poly.type
_entity_poly.pdbx_seq_one_letter_code
_entity_poly.pdbx_strand_id
1 'polypeptide(L)'
;MRLFFVMLAACTLAGCALSPPGTPYWDTHFGANARLALAAQVIDADASRNPDPVAGIDGKAAQQGYVRYQKSFSDPPPQPTFVITAK
;
A
#
# COMPACT_ATOMS: atom_id res chain seq x y z
N MET A 1 29.97 -20.29 -29.84
CA MET A 1 29.06 -19.16 -29.55
C MET A 1 27.58 -19.59 -29.49
N ARG A 2 27.02 -20.23 -30.53
CA ARG A 2 25.60 -20.70 -30.54
C ARG A 2 25.25 -21.68 -29.40
N LEU A 3 26.13 -22.63 -29.09
CA LEU A 3 25.93 -23.57 -27.97
C LEU A 3 25.87 -22.89 -26.60
N PHE A 4 26.61 -21.80 -26.41
CA PHE A 4 26.63 -21.07 -25.14
C PHE A 4 25.29 -20.38 -24.89
N PHE A 5 24.70 -19.75 -25.92
CA PHE A 5 23.36 -19.16 -25.82
C PHE A 5 22.27 -20.21 -25.57
N VAL A 6 22.38 -21.40 -26.17
CA VAL A 6 21.44 -22.50 -25.93
C VAL A 6 21.54 -23.01 -24.49
N MET A 7 22.76 -23.15 -23.95
CA MET A 7 22.97 -23.58 -22.57
C MET A 7 22.47 -22.54 -21.56
N LEU A 8 22.73 -21.25 -21.83
CA LEU A 8 22.24 -20.15 -21.01
C LEU A 8 20.70 -20.12 -20.98
N ALA A 9 20.06 -20.25 -22.14
CA ALA A 9 18.60 -20.29 -22.25
C ALA A 9 17.99 -21.52 -21.54
N ALA A 10 18.65 -22.68 -21.60
CA ALA A 10 18.21 -23.88 -20.88
C ALA A 10 18.31 -23.71 -19.36
N CYS A 11 19.39 -23.09 -18.86
CA CYS A 11 19.54 -22.80 -17.43
C CYS A 11 18.47 -21.83 -16.91
N THR A 12 18.12 -20.80 -17.67
CA THR A 12 17.08 -19.84 -17.25
C THR A 12 15.68 -20.45 -17.25
N LEU A 13 15.38 -21.36 -18.18
CA LEU A 13 14.09 -22.06 -18.22
C LEU A 13 13.96 -23.11 -17.10
N ALA A 14 15.07 -23.75 -16.72
CA ALA A 14 15.10 -24.73 -15.65
C ALA A 14 14.68 -24.13 -14.30
N GLY A 15 15.01 -22.86 -14.03
CA GLY A 15 14.57 -22.16 -12.80
C GLY A 15 13.04 -22.04 -12.65
N CYS A 16 12.33 -21.92 -13.77
CA CYS A 16 10.86 -21.86 -13.78
C CYS A 16 10.21 -23.24 -13.62
N ALA A 17 10.86 -24.31 -14.11
CA ALA A 17 10.30 -25.65 -14.14
C ALA A 17 10.72 -26.55 -12.96
N LEU A 18 11.87 -26.27 -12.34
CA LEU A 18 12.39 -27.03 -11.19
C LEU A 18 11.81 -26.60 -9.85
N SER A 19 11.00 -25.53 -9.83
CA SER A 19 10.18 -25.21 -8.66
C SER A 19 9.02 -26.21 -8.63
N PRO A 20 8.92 -27.09 -7.62
CA PRO A 20 7.74 -27.94 -7.46
C PRO A 20 6.48 -27.07 -7.45
N PRO A 21 5.34 -27.50 -8.05
CA PRO A 21 4.10 -26.75 -7.94
C PRO A 21 3.68 -26.69 -6.46
N GLY A 22 3.93 -25.56 -5.81
CA GLY A 22 3.62 -25.34 -4.40
C GLY A 22 4.79 -24.75 -3.63
N THR A 23 4.56 -24.50 -2.34
CA THR A 23 5.54 -23.90 -1.45
C THR A 23 5.82 -24.88 -0.31
N PRO A 24 6.46 -26.04 -0.55
CA PRO A 24 6.49 -27.16 0.39
C PRO A 24 7.03 -26.81 1.78
N TYR A 25 8.03 -25.93 1.85
CA TYR A 25 8.51 -25.39 3.14
C TYR A 25 7.49 -24.45 3.79
N TRP A 26 6.82 -23.62 2.99
CA TRP A 26 5.78 -22.74 3.48
C TRP A 26 4.58 -23.53 4.02
N ASP A 27 4.14 -24.53 3.26
CA ASP A 27 2.93 -25.31 3.49
C ASP A 27 3.08 -26.21 4.71
N THR A 28 4.25 -26.81 4.91
CA THR A 28 4.57 -27.61 6.11
C THR A 28 4.63 -26.79 7.39
N HIS A 29 4.96 -25.49 7.29
CA HIS A 29 5.10 -24.57 8.42
C HIS A 29 4.10 -23.40 8.38
N PHE A 30 2.97 -23.57 7.68
CA PHE A 30 2.08 -22.47 7.30
C PHE A 30 1.72 -21.54 8.46
N GLY A 31 1.33 -22.10 9.61
CA GLY A 31 0.94 -21.30 10.77
C GLY A 31 2.08 -20.47 11.38
N ALA A 32 3.30 -21.00 11.42
CA ALA A 32 4.46 -20.26 11.93
C ALA A 32 4.87 -19.17 10.94
N ASN A 33 4.92 -19.54 9.66
CA ASN A 33 5.29 -18.68 8.56
C ASN A 33 4.31 -17.51 8.36
N ALA A 34 3.00 -17.75 8.48
CA ALA A 34 1.98 -16.71 8.42
C ALA A 34 2.12 -15.69 9.56
N ARG A 35 2.39 -16.16 10.79
CA ARG A 35 2.64 -15.27 11.95
C ARG A 35 3.92 -14.46 11.78
N LEU A 36 4.97 -15.09 11.26
CA LEU A 36 6.24 -14.41 10.98
C LEU A 36 6.06 -13.33 9.90
N ALA A 37 5.36 -13.63 8.82
CA ALA A 37 5.05 -12.67 7.77
C ALA A 37 4.23 -11.50 8.29
N LEU A 38 3.20 -11.77 9.11
CA LEU A 38 2.43 -10.71 9.76
C LEU A 38 3.31 -9.84 10.68
N ALA A 39 4.19 -10.46 11.46
CA ALA A 39 5.12 -9.72 12.32
C ALA A 39 6.09 -8.86 11.50
N ALA A 40 6.53 -9.34 10.33
CA ALA A 40 7.38 -8.60 9.41
C ALA A 40 6.68 -7.43 8.72
N GLN A 41 5.34 -7.38 8.73
CA GLN A 41 4.57 -6.22 8.25
C GLN A 41 4.49 -5.08 9.26
N VAL A 42 4.94 -5.30 10.51
CA VAL A 42 4.98 -4.26 11.53
C VAL A 42 6.22 -3.38 11.31
N ILE A 43 6.00 -2.14 10.88
CA ILE A 43 7.07 -1.16 10.61
C ILE A 43 7.83 -0.80 11.90
N ASP A 44 7.10 -0.63 13.00
CA ASP A 44 7.65 -0.34 14.33
C ASP A 44 6.74 -0.96 15.40
N ALA A 45 7.26 -1.97 16.10
CA ALA A 45 6.53 -2.69 17.15
C ALA A 45 6.44 -1.88 18.46
N ASP A 46 7.34 -0.94 18.68
CA ASP A 46 7.38 -0.09 19.87
C ASP A 46 6.72 1.28 19.62
N ALA A 47 6.09 1.50 18.46
CA ALA A 47 5.43 2.77 18.11
C ALA A 47 4.43 3.27 19.18
N SER A 48 3.74 2.36 19.88
CA SER A 48 2.82 2.71 20.97
C SER A 48 3.50 3.31 22.21
N ARG A 49 4.80 3.08 22.37
CA ARG A 49 5.63 3.62 23.46
C ARG A 49 6.31 4.92 23.09
N ASN A 50 6.17 5.38 21.84
CA ASN A 50 6.75 6.64 21.40
C ASN A 50 6.06 7.81 22.14
N PRO A 51 6.76 8.56 23.01
CA PRO A 51 6.20 9.70 23.72
C PRO A 51 6.17 10.96 22.85
N ASP A 52 6.75 10.93 21.65
CA ASP A 52 6.76 12.07 20.76
C ASP A 52 5.33 12.50 20.43
N PRO A 53 4.97 13.77 20.69
CA PRO A 53 3.66 14.25 20.30
C PRO A 53 3.55 14.16 18.78
N VAL A 54 2.45 13.58 18.29
CA VAL A 54 2.17 13.51 16.87
C VAL A 54 2.21 14.93 16.31
N ALA A 55 3.21 15.25 15.48
CA ALA A 55 3.37 16.57 14.84
C ALA A 55 2.32 16.83 13.73
N GLY A 56 1.15 16.19 13.85
CA GLY A 56 0.04 16.26 12.90
C GLY A 56 -0.97 17.32 13.29
N ILE A 57 -2.15 17.20 12.67
CA ILE A 57 -3.30 18.05 12.95
C ILE A 57 -3.94 17.59 14.27
N ASP A 58 -4.28 18.52 15.16
CA ASP A 58 -5.02 18.19 16.38
C ASP A 58 -6.42 17.64 16.05
N GLY A 59 -6.98 16.83 16.95
CA GLY A 59 -8.25 16.16 16.71
C GLY A 59 -9.42 17.10 16.36
N LYS A 60 -9.45 18.32 16.91
CA LYS A 60 -10.52 19.29 16.60
C LYS A 60 -10.33 19.88 15.21
N ALA A 61 -9.12 20.29 14.85
CA ALA A 61 -8.83 20.77 13.51
C ALA A 61 -9.09 19.69 12.44
N ALA A 62 -8.74 18.42 12.72
CA ALA A 62 -9.03 17.29 11.84
C ALA A 62 -10.54 17.09 11.65
N GLN A 63 -11.31 17.10 12.74
CA GLN A 63 -12.78 17.00 12.70
C GLN A 63 -13.40 18.13 11.87
N GLN A 64 -12.96 19.38 12.10
CA GLN A 64 -13.47 20.54 11.37
C GLN A 64 -13.14 20.47 9.88
N GLY A 65 -11.94 19.98 9.53
CA GLY A 65 -11.57 19.71 8.14
C GLY A 65 -12.53 18.72 7.47
N TYR A 66 -12.83 17.61 8.15
CA TYR A 66 -13.75 16.58 7.64
C TYR A 66 -15.20 17.10 7.50
N VAL A 67 -15.67 17.93 8.43
CA VAL A 67 -16.99 18.57 8.35
C VAL A 67 -17.07 19.52 7.15
N ARG A 68 -16.04 20.36 6.94
CA ARG A 68 -15.98 21.27 5.79
C ARG A 68 -15.96 20.52 4.46
N TYR A 69 -15.21 19.43 4.40
CA TYR A 69 -15.19 18.55 3.22
C TYR A 69 -16.59 18.05 2.89
N GLN A 70 -17.28 17.41 3.84
CA GLN A 70 -18.66 16.92 3.62
C GLN A 70 -19.62 18.04 3.19
N LYS A 71 -19.52 19.20 3.84
CA LYS A 71 -20.37 20.35 3.53
C LYS A 71 -20.19 20.85 2.10
N SER A 72 -18.96 20.81 1.56
CA SER A 72 -18.70 21.23 0.17
C SER A 72 -19.42 20.40 -0.90
N PHE A 73 -19.85 19.18 -0.58
CA PHE A 73 -20.66 18.34 -1.48
C PHE A 73 -22.16 18.45 -1.23
N SER A 74 -22.57 19.09 -0.12
CA SER A 74 -23.98 19.27 0.25
C SER A 74 -24.48 20.68 -0.06
N ASP A 75 -23.59 21.67 -0.04
CA ASP A 75 -23.93 23.05 -0.34
C ASP A 75 -24.17 23.22 -1.85
N PRO A 76 -25.22 23.94 -2.27
CA PRO A 76 -25.40 24.33 -3.66
C PRO A 76 -24.15 25.08 -4.16
N PRO A 77 -23.74 24.89 -5.44
CA PRO A 77 -22.59 25.60 -5.98
C PRO A 77 -22.77 27.11 -5.78
N PRO A 78 -21.71 27.83 -5.32
CA PRO A 78 -21.82 29.25 -5.07
C PRO A 78 -22.25 29.97 -6.34
N GLN A 79 -23.25 30.83 -6.21
CA GLN A 79 -23.76 31.63 -7.32
C GLN A 79 -22.63 32.50 -7.87
N PRO A 80 -22.39 32.51 -9.20
CA PRO A 80 -21.33 33.32 -9.77
C PRO A 80 -21.55 34.81 -9.45
N THR A 81 -20.54 35.47 -8.88
CA THR A 81 -20.59 36.88 -8.47
C THR A 81 -20.76 37.83 -9.66
N PHE A 82 -20.37 37.41 -10.86
CA PHE A 82 -20.65 38.12 -12.11
C PHE A 82 -20.82 37.11 -13.24
N VAL A 83 -21.83 37.33 -14.06
CA VAL A 83 -22.09 36.56 -15.28
C VAL A 83 -21.66 37.44 -16.45
N ILE A 84 -20.57 37.08 -17.13
CA ILE A 84 -20.17 37.78 -18.36
C ILE A 84 -21.08 37.26 -19.47
N THR A 85 -22.13 38.02 -19.80
CA THR A 85 -22.95 37.70 -20.97
C THR A 85 -22.17 38.11 -22.22
N ALA A 86 -21.93 37.15 -23.12
CA ALA A 86 -21.44 37.45 -24.46
C ALA A 86 -22.62 37.99 -25.28
N LYS A 87 -22.46 39.20 -25.82
CA LYS A 87 -23.40 39.81 -26.74
C LYS A 87 -23.21 39.25 -28.15
#